data_AF-A0A9P9PZD8-F1
#
_entry.id   AF-A0A9P9PZD8-F1
#
_cell.length_a   1.000
_cell.length_b   1.000
_cell.length_c   1.000
_cell.angle_alpha   90.00
_cell.angle_beta   90.00
_cell.angle_gamma   90.00
#
_symmetry.space_group_name_H-M   'P 1'
#
loop_
_entity.id
_entity.type
_entity.pdbx_description
1 polymer ?
#
loop_
_entity_poly.entity_id
_entity_poly.type
_entity_poly.pdbx_seq_one_letter_code
_entity_poly.pdbx_strand_id
1 'polypeptide(L)'
;MSFHTPGKLSVHYNSVHNRRFPCSDCSRAFGLRLDLERHKHTTHKDIHGPRATFTCTNIGCTRLKKPFHRKDNFRRHLNRCRQTVLTRGTAR
;
A
#
# COMPACT_ATOMS: atom_id res chain seq x y z
N MET A 1 6.00 15.60 19.29
CA MET A 1 6.13 15.29 17.85
C MET A 1 6.16 16.61 17.10
N SER A 2 7.10 16.81 16.17
CA SER A 2 7.22 18.06 15.40
C SER A 2 7.02 17.78 13.92
N PHE A 3 6.20 18.60 13.25
CA PHE A 3 5.87 18.46 11.84
C PHE A 3 6.31 19.71 11.08
N HIS A 4 7.06 19.52 10.01
CA HIS A 4 7.56 20.63 9.18
C HIS A 4 6.53 21.16 8.19
N THR A 5 5.34 20.55 8.10
CA THR A 5 4.24 21.06 7.26
C THR A 5 2.87 20.89 7.94
N PRO A 6 1.92 21.82 7.72
CA PRO A 6 0.56 21.72 8.25
C PRO A 6 -0.18 20.47 7.78
N GLY A 7 0.05 20.06 6.52
CA GLY A 7 -0.56 18.86 5.96
C GLY A 7 -0.16 17.58 6.72
N LYS A 8 1.11 17.43 7.09
CA LYS A 8 1.58 16.27 7.87
C LYS A 8 1.01 16.26 9.29
N LEU A 9 0.92 17.43 9.93
CA LEU A 9 0.26 17.57 11.23
C LEU A 9 -1.21 17.19 11.16
N SER A 10 -1.94 17.64 10.13
CA SER A 10 -3.36 17.32 9.94
C SER A 10 -3.58 15.82 9.74
N VAL A 11 -2.75 15.16 8.91
CA VAL A 11 -2.81 13.70 8.72
C VAL A 11 -2.52 12.95 10.02
N HIS A 12 -1.51 13.37 10.78
CA HIS A 12 -1.22 12.79 12.10
C HIS A 12 -2.41 12.97 13.06
N TYR A 13 -2.91 14.19 13.20
CA TYR A 13 -4.03 14.48 14.09
C TYR A 13 -5.26 13.64 13.75
N ASN A 14 -5.62 13.56 12.47
CA ASN A 14 -6.73 12.74 12.01
C ASN A 14 -6.47 11.25 12.30
N SER A 15 -5.31 10.71 11.94
CA SER A 15 -4.98 9.29 12.16
C SER A 15 -4.94 8.87 13.63
N VAL A 16 -4.48 9.75 14.53
CA VAL A 16 -4.23 9.39 15.94
C VAL A 16 -5.34 9.89 16.87
N HIS A 17 -5.75 11.14 16.74
CA HIS A 17 -6.64 11.81 17.68
C HIS A 17 -8.09 11.89 17.21
N ASN A 18 -8.35 11.73 15.90
CA ASN A 18 -9.64 12.09 15.32
C ASN A 18 -10.12 11.06 14.27
N ARG A 19 -10.64 9.95 14.76
CA ARG A 19 -11.11 8.79 13.98
C ARG A 19 -12.51 9.01 13.38
N ARG A 20 -12.62 9.94 12.44
CA ARG A 20 -13.90 10.36 11.83
C ARG A 20 -14.53 9.34 10.87
N PHE A 21 -13.82 8.29 10.48
CA PHE A 21 -14.28 7.34 9.47
C PHE A 21 -14.58 5.97 10.10
N PRO A 22 -15.79 5.77 10.66
CA PRO A 22 -16.21 4.47 11.18
C PRO A 22 -16.47 3.46 10.05
N CYS A 23 -16.19 2.19 10.33
CA CYS A 23 -16.63 1.09 9.48
C CYS A 23 -18.12 0.84 9.70
N SER A 24 -18.86 0.61 8.62
CA SER A 24 -20.27 0.22 8.68
C SER A 24 -20.47 -1.23 9.10
N ASP A 25 -19.44 -2.05 8.92
CA ASP A 25 -19.54 -3.51 9.02
C ASP A 25 -18.89 -4.05 10.30
N CYS A 26 -18.23 -3.19 11.10
CA CYS A 26 -17.72 -3.50 12.43
C CYS A 26 -17.46 -2.24 13.25
N SER A 27 -17.18 -2.40 14.55
CA SER A 27 -16.97 -1.29 15.50
C SER A 27 -15.61 -0.57 15.39
N ARG A 28 -14.88 -0.73 14.27
CA ARG A 28 -13.60 -0.02 14.06
C ARG A 28 -13.81 1.35 13.42
N ALA A 29 -13.01 2.32 13.86
CA ALA A 29 -12.94 3.64 13.25
C ALA A 29 -11.51 4.02 12.86
N PHE A 30 -11.39 4.78 11.78
CA PHE A 30 -10.13 5.17 11.18
C PHE A 30 -10.05 6.69 11.08
N GLY A 31 -8.83 7.22 11.14
CA GLY A 31 -8.59 8.65 10.97
C GLY A 31 -8.52 9.12 9.54
N LEU A 32 -8.27 8.22 8.59
CA LEU A 32 -8.22 8.52 7.16
C LEU A 32 -9.19 7.63 6.38
N ARG A 33 -9.89 8.21 5.41
CA ARG A 33 -10.78 7.47 4.49
C ARG A 33 -10.06 6.34 3.77
N LEU A 34 -8.80 6.56 3.37
CA LEU A 34 -7.97 5.54 2.70
C LEU A 34 -7.64 4.33 3.60
N ASP A 35 -7.62 4.51 4.92
CA ASP A 35 -7.44 3.41 5.87
C ASP A 35 -8.73 2.60 6.01
N LEU A 36 -9.89 3.27 6.10
CA LEU A 36 -11.20 2.62 6.13
C LEU A 36 -11.46 1.77 4.88
N GLU A 37 -11.24 2.32 3.68
CA GLU A 37 -11.45 1.60 2.43
C GLU A 37 -10.59 0.33 2.34
N ARG A 38 -9.32 0.44 2.73
CA ARG A 38 -8.44 -0.73 2.81
C ARG A 38 -8.92 -1.73 3.84
N HIS A 39 -9.39 -1.29 5.00
CA HIS A 39 -9.92 -2.17 6.03
C HIS A 39 -11.13 -2.96 5.51
N LYS A 40 -12.12 -2.29 4.91
CA LYS A 40 -13.29 -2.93 4.28
C LYS A 40 -12.87 -4.04 3.33
N HIS A 41 -11.93 -3.73 2.45
CA HIS A 41 -11.50 -4.67 1.43
C HIS A 41 -10.51 -5.75 1.86
N THR A 42 -10.03 -5.71 3.11
CA THR A 42 -9.10 -6.71 3.66
C THR A 42 -9.71 -7.54 4.77
N THR A 43 -10.67 -6.98 5.50
CA THR A 43 -11.38 -7.64 6.61
C THR A 43 -12.79 -8.08 6.20
N HIS A 44 -13.49 -7.29 5.38
CA HIS A 44 -14.86 -7.53 4.95
C HIS A 44 -14.92 -7.88 3.45
N LYS A 45 -14.04 -8.80 3.02
CA LYS A 45 -13.88 -9.19 1.62
C LYS A 45 -15.13 -9.82 1.03
N ASP A 46 -15.91 -10.51 1.84
CA ASP A 46 -17.17 -11.15 1.42
C ASP A 46 -18.26 -10.11 1.12
N ILE A 47 -18.13 -8.90 1.67
CA ILE A 47 -19.09 -7.80 1.50
C ILE A 47 -18.64 -6.85 0.39
N HIS A 48 -17.36 -6.45 0.40
CA HIS A 48 -16.83 -5.42 -0.51
C HIS A 48 -16.03 -5.97 -1.68
N GLY A 49 -15.78 -7.28 -1.74
CA GLY A 49 -15.00 -7.94 -2.76
C GLY A 49 -13.47 -7.92 -2.52
N PRO A 50 -12.69 -8.48 -3.48
CA PRO A 50 -11.22 -8.52 -3.46
C PRO A 50 -10.56 -7.36 -4.21
N ARG A 51 -9.47 -6.81 -3.64
CA ARG A 51 -8.92 -5.52 -4.10
C ARG A 51 -8.02 -5.78 -5.28
N ALA A 52 -7.92 -4.81 -6.18
CA ALA A 52 -6.85 -4.78 -7.16
C ALA A 52 -5.49 -5.00 -6.48
N THR A 53 -4.80 -6.07 -6.90
CA THR A 53 -3.45 -6.40 -6.48
C THR A 53 -2.44 -5.96 -7.53
N PHE A 54 -1.21 -5.71 -7.10
CA PHE A 54 -0.11 -5.37 -7.99
C PHE A 54 0.85 -6.56 -8.10
N THR A 55 1.25 -6.96 -9.30
CA THR A 55 2.25 -8.01 -9.52
C THR A 55 3.47 -7.41 -10.20
N CYS A 56 4.64 -7.96 -9.92
CA CYS A 56 5.85 -7.57 -10.61
C CYS A 56 5.96 -8.39 -11.90
N THR A 57 6.15 -7.72 -13.03
CA THR A 57 6.33 -8.36 -14.34
C THR A 57 7.80 -8.50 -14.75
N ASN A 58 8.74 -8.10 -13.88
CA ASN A 58 10.17 -8.15 -14.17
C ASN A 58 10.69 -9.60 -14.17
N ILE A 59 11.09 -10.09 -15.34
CA ILE A 59 11.65 -11.43 -15.53
C ILE A 59 12.94 -11.57 -14.71
N GLY A 60 13.00 -12.56 -13.82
CA GLY A 60 14.09 -12.73 -12.84
C GLY A 60 13.78 -12.21 -11.43
N CYS A 61 12.65 -11.53 -11.25
CA CYS A 61 12.19 -11.13 -9.93
C CYS A 61 11.76 -12.35 -9.09
N THR A 62 12.33 -12.51 -7.90
CA THR A 62 11.92 -13.54 -6.92
C THR A 62 10.48 -13.40 -6.43
N ARG A 63 9.81 -12.28 -6.72
CA ARG A 63 8.40 -12.00 -6.39
C ARG A 63 7.47 -11.90 -7.60
N LEU A 64 7.89 -12.35 -8.79
CA LEU A 64 7.11 -12.27 -10.04
C LEU A 64 5.64 -12.73 -9.88
N LYS A 65 5.42 -13.84 -9.18
CA LYS A 65 4.08 -14.44 -8.98
C LYS A 65 3.41 -14.09 -7.64
N LYS A 66 4.02 -13.23 -6.81
CA LYS A 66 3.45 -12.86 -5.50
C LYS A 66 2.74 -11.50 -5.57
N PRO A 67 1.40 -11.46 -5.43
CA PRO A 67 0.66 -10.21 -5.48
C PRO A 67 0.92 -9.33 -4.26
N PHE A 68 1.05 -8.03 -4.50
CA PHE A 68 1.11 -7.00 -3.48
C PHE A 68 -0.28 -6.39 -3.34
N HIS A 69 -0.84 -6.45 -2.13
CA HIS A 69 -2.17 -5.86 -1.83
C HIS A 69 -2.12 -4.34 -1.56
N ARG A 70 -0.92 -3.73 -1.59
CA ARG A 70 -0.66 -2.33 -1.24
C ARG A 70 0.27 -1.66 -2.26
N LYS A 71 -0.18 -0.54 -2.81
CA LYS A 71 0.54 0.24 -3.84
C LYS A 71 1.89 0.76 -3.36
N ASP A 72 1.96 1.24 -2.11
CA ASP A 72 3.20 1.73 -1.50
C ASP A 72 4.24 0.62 -1.30
N ASN A 73 3.79 -0.57 -0.89
CA ASN A 73 4.65 -1.75 -0.82
C ASN A 73 5.16 -2.17 -2.19
N PHE A 74 4.30 -2.14 -3.21
CA PHE A 74 4.70 -2.44 -4.58
C PHE A 74 5.70 -1.40 -5.12
N ARG A 75 5.50 -0.11 -4.85
CA ARG A 75 6.44 0.94 -5.28
C ARG A 75 7.81 0.81 -4.61
N ARG A 76 7.83 0.48 -3.32
CA ARG A 76 9.08 0.14 -2.60
C ARG A 76 9.75 -1.09 -3.20
N HIS A 77 8.96 -2.09 -3.58
CA HIS A 77 9.46 -3.26 -4.29
C HIS A 77 10.08 -2.86 -5.64
N LEU A 78 9.39 -2.08 -6.48
CA LEU A 78 9.91 -1.63 -7.79
C LEU A 78 11.23 -0.88 -7.67
N ASN A 79 11.38 -0.02 -6.66
CA ASN A 79 12.64 0.70 -6.41
C ASN A 79 13.81 -0.26 -6.17
N ARG A 80 13.56 -1.42 -5.54
CA ARG A 80 14.56 -2.46 -5.26
C ARG A 80 14.61 -3.55 -6.34
N CYS A 81 13.55 -3.71 -7.12
CA CYS A 81 13.40 -4.71 -8.18
C CYS A 81 14.22 -4.37 -9.44
N ARG A 82 15.01 -3.31 -9.39
CA ARG A 82 16.09 -3.03 -10.34
C ARG A 82 17.31 -3.93 -10.08
N GLN A 83 17.14 -5.25 -10.08
CA GLN A 83 18.26 -6.14 -10.40
C GLN A 83 18.51 -6.05 -11.92
N THR A 84 18.96 -4.88 -12.36
CA THR A 84 20.02 -4.83 -13.36
C THR A 84 21.19 -5.54 -12.71
N VAL A 85 21.38 -6.83 -13.00
CA VAL A 85 22.76 -7.26 -13.10
C VAL A 85 23.30 -6.40 -14.24
N LEU A 86 24.18 -5.47 -13.92
CA LEU A 86 25.12 -4.95 -14.90
C LEU A 86 25.93 -6.16 -15.38
N THR A 87 25.41 -6.89 -16.35
CA THR A 87 26.24 -7.64 -17.27
C THR A 87 26.15 -6.91 -18.58
N ARG A 88 27.14 -6.06 -18.83
CA ARG A 88 27.61 -5.84 -20.20
C ARG A 88 27.89 -7.22 -20.77
N GLY A 89 26.93 -7.75 -21.51
CA GLY A 89 27.10 -8.90 -22.39
C GLY A 89 26.97 -8.36 -23.80
N THR A 90 28.11 -8.07 -24.43
CA THR A 90 28.22 -7.83 -25.86
C THR A 90 27.58 -9.01 -26.59
N ALA A 91 26.49 -8.78 -27.31
CA ALA A 91 26.00 -9.72 -28.29
C ALA A 91 26.94 -9.66 -29.51
N ARG A 92 27.40 -10.84 -29.89
CA ARG A 92 28.34 -11.12 -30.99
C ARG A 92 27.69 -10.90 -32.35
#